data_AF-A1TGP8-F1
#
_entry.id   AF-A1TGP8-F1
#
_cell.length_a   1.000
_cell.length_b   1.000
_cell.length_c   1.000
_cell.angle_alpha   90.00
_cell.angle_beta   90.00
_cell.angle_gamma   90.00
#
_symmetry.space_group_name_H-M   'P 1'
#
loop_
_entity.id
_entity.type
_entity.pdbx_description
1 polymer ?
#
loop_
_entity_poly.entity_id
_entity_poly.type
_entity_poly.pdbx_seq_one_letter_code
_entity_poly.pdbx_strand_id
1 'polypeptide(L)'
;MKSLVGVLSAGLLCSASLIAAPAANADVVAYLVNVHVRPGYNFPNADAAIGYGRTICDRVAAKMSYAELVNQVKADFRTTDYYQAGYLINQAVNELCPAQIWQLRQSAAGYTGI
;
A
#
# COMPACT_ATOMS: atom_id res chain seq x y z
N MET A 1 42.32 -43.64 -28.46
CA MET A 1 41.65 -44.94 -28.21
C MET A 1 41.38 -45.07 -26.71
N LYS A 2 40.14 -45.44 -26.32
CA LYS A 2 39.59 -45.61 -24.94
C LYS A 2 39.45 -44.31 -24.12
N SER A 3 38.34 -44.01 -23.44
CA SER A 3 37.01 -44.62 -23.29
C SER A 3 36.04 -43.57 -22.72
N LEU A 4 34.77 -43.68 -23.10
CA LEU A 4 33.61 -43.08 -22.45
C LEU A 4 33.48 -43.58 -21.00
N VAL A 5 33.19 -42.69 -20.05
CA VAL A 5 32.34 -42.99 -18.88
C VAL A 5 31.51 -41.74 -18.60
N GLY A 6 30.23 -41.82 -18.93
CA GLY A 6 29.23 -40.81 -18.60
C GLY A 6 28.95 -40.80 -17.11
N VAL A 7 28.89 -39.60 -16.54
CA VAL A 7 28.24 -39.36 -15.26
C VAL A 7 26.90 -38.72 -15.58
N LEU A 8 25.83 -39.51 -15.51
CA LEU A 8 24.47 -38.98 -15.46
C LEU A 8 24.32 -38.20 -14.15
N SER A 9 24.53 -36.88 -14.22
CA SER A 9 23.99 -35.98 -13.20
C SER A 9 22.47 -35.97 -13.36
N ALA A 10 21.81 -36.82 -12.57
CA ALA A 10 20.36 -36.74 -12.39
C ALA A 10 20.04 -35.35 -11.81
N GLY A 11 19.67 -34.42 -12.69
CA GLY A 11 19.17 -33.11 -12.31
C GLY A 11 17.90 -33.31 -11.52
N LEU A 12 17.97 -33.06 -10.21
CA LEU A 12 16.82 -32.97 -9.35
C LEU A 12 15.98 -31.79 -9.85
N LEU A 13 14.97 -32.07 -10.67
CA LEU A 13 13.97 -31.10 -11.10
C LEU A 13 13.16 -30.72 -9.86
N CYS A 14 13.63 -29.74 -9.11
CA CYS A 14 12.83 -29.03 -8.13
C CYS A 14 11.73 -28.29 -8.92
N SER A 15 10.58 -28.94 -9.08
CA SER A 15 9.34 -28.31 -9.51
C SER A 15 8.90 -27.30 -8.45
N ALA A 16 9.54 -26.14 -8.43
CA ALA A 16 9.09 -25.01 -7.65
C ALA A 16 7.78 -24.52 -8.28
N SER A 17 6.65 -25.07 -7.84
CA SER A 17 5.34 -24.50 -8.09
C SER A 17 5.36 -23.07 -7.55
N LEU A 18 5.47 -22.10 -8.45
CA LEU A 18 5.31 -20.68 -8.17
C LEU A 18 3.84 -20.46 -7.79
N ILE A 19 3.51 -20.67 -6.52
CA ILE A 19 2.22 -20.29 -5.98
C ILE A 19 2.24 -18.77 -5.88
N ALA A 20 1.67 -18.09 -6.88
CA ALA A 20 1.47 -16.66 -6.82
C ALA A 20 0.52 -16.36 -5.64
N ALA A 21 0.91 -15.42 -4.79
CA ALA A 21 0.02 -14.95 -3.73
C ALA A 21 -1.25 -14.34 -4.38
N PRO A 22 -2.44 -14.55 -3.78
CA PRO A 22 -3.66 -13.94 -4.29
C PRO A 22 -3.55 -12.41 -4.27
N ALA A 23 -4.17 -11.77 -5.26
CA ALA A 23 -4.25 -10.32 -5.29
C ALA A 23 -5.05 -9.80 -4.08
N ALA A 24 -4.52 -8.77 -3.42
CA ALA A 24 -5.26 -8.07 -2.38
C ALA A 24 -6.47 -7.34 -2.99
N ASN A 25 -7.61 -7.42 -2.31
CA ASN A 25 -8.85 -6.79 -2.73
C ASN A 25 -9.19 -5.63 -1.78
N ALA A 26 -9.95 -4.66 -2.27
CA ALA A 26 -10.39 -3.56 -1.43
C ALA A 26 -11.38 -4.04 -0.35
N ASP A 27 -11.17 -3.60 0.88
CA ASP A 27 -12.02 -3.84 2.05
C ASP A 27 -12.46 -2.50 2.67
N VAL A 28 -13.64 -2.05 2.24
CA VAL A 28 -14.25 -0.80 2.73
C VAL A 28 -14.58 -0.87 4.22
N VAL A 29 -14.92 -2.05 4.73
CA VAL A 29 -15.29 -2.22 6.14
C VAL A 29 -14.04 -2.09 7.01
N ALA A 30 -12.94 -2.74 6.64
CA ALA A 30 -11.66 -2.60 7.33
C ALA A 30 -11.19 -1.14 7.33
N TYR A 31 -11.30 -0.43 6.20
CA TYR A 31 -11.00 1.00 6.12
C TYR A 31 -11.81 1.81 7.14
N LEU A 32 -13.14 1.66 7.15
CA LEU A 32 -14.03 2.40 8.05
C LEU A 32 -13.74 2.11 9.53
N VAL A 33 -13.45 0.85 9.88
CA VAL A 33 -13.06 0.47 11.24
C VAL A 33 -11.75 1.13 11.66
N ASN A 34 -10.81 1.38 10.73
CA ASN A 34 -9.53 1.98 11.09
C ASN A 34 -9.54 3.52 11.12
N VAL A 35 -10.42 4.15 10.35
CA VAL A 35 -10.39 5.62 10.12
C VAL A 35 -11.64 6.36 10.58
N HIS A 36 -12.81 5.73 10.58
CA HIS A 36 -14.06 6.41 10.93
C HIS A 36 -14.31 6.37 12.44
N VAL A 37 -13.99 5.24 13.09
CA VAL A 37 -14.13 5.10 14.55
C VAL A 37 -12.91 5.63 15.31
N ARG A 38 -11.80 5.90 14.62
CA ARG A 38 -10.56 6.44 15.22
C ARG A 38 -10.72 7.93 15.50
N PRO A 39 -10.48 8.40 16.74
CA PRO A 39 -10.47 9.83 17.04
C PRO A 39 -9.45 10.60 16.18
N GLY A 40 -9.81 11.80 15.73
CA GLY A 40 -8.89 12.74 15.06
C GLY A 40 -9.27 13.13 13.64
N TYR A 41 -9.88 12.23 12.86
CA TYR A 41 -10.31 12.57 11.48
C TYR A 41 -11.70 13.22 11.44
N ASN A 42 -12.60 12.83 12.35
CA ASN A 42 -13.93 13.45 12.52
C ASN A 42 -14.74 13.57 11.22
N PHE A 43 -14.68 12.56 10.35
CA PHE A 43 -15.52 12.53 9.15
C PHE A 43 -17.01 12.57 9.53
N PRO A 44 -17.84 13.35 8.81
CA PRO A 44 -19.25 13.53 9.18
C PRO A 44 -20.10 12.27 9.01
N ASN A 45 -19.67 11.33 8.17
CA ASN A 45 -20.27 10.00 7.98
C ASN A 45 -19.29 9.07 7.25
N ALA A 46 -19.69 7.80 7.08
CA ALA A 46 -18.90 6.77 6.40
C ALA A 46 -18.59 7.11 4.93
N ASP A 47 -19.58 7.64 4.20
CA ASP A 47 -19.40 7.99 2.78
C ASP A 47 -18.37 9.11 2.60
N ALA A 48 -18.35 10.10 3.49
CA ALA A 48 -17.33 11.15 3.49
C ALA A 48 -15.92 10.60 3.78
N ALA A 49 -15.80 9.65 4.71
CA ALA A 49 -14.55 8.98 5.00
C ALA A 49 -14.03 8.19 3.80
N ILE A 50 -14.90 7.41 3.15
CA ILE A 50 -14.58 6.63 1.94
C ILE A 50 -14.21 7.58 0.80
N GLY A 51 -15.02 8.62 0.58
CA GLY A 51 -14.79 9.63 -0.45
C GLY A 51 -13.41 10.26 -0.31
N TYR A 52 -13.05 10.71 0.89
CA TYR A 52 -11.71 11.24 1.14
C TYR A 52 -10.60 10.20 0.89
N GLY A 53 -10.79 8.96 1.37
CA GLY A 53 -9.84 7.87 1.13
C GLY A 53 -9.64 7.57 -0.36
N ARG A 54 -10.70 7.66 -1.17
CA ARG A 54 -10.61 7.54 -2.64
C ARG A 54 -9.81 8.69 -3.25
N THR A 55 -9.93 9.92 -2.74
CA THR A 55 -9.06 11.02 -3.22
C THR A 55 -7.58 10.78 -2.94
N ILE A 56 -7.24 10.09 -1.83
CA ILE A 56 -5.85 9.66 -1.59
C ILE A 56 -5.42 8.66 -2.67
N CYS A 57 -6.25 7.66 -2.97
CA CYS A 57 -5.98 6.72 -4.06
C CYS A 57 -5.79 7.41 -5.41
N ASP A 58 -6.58 8.45 -5.72
CA ASP A 58 -6.42 9.21 -6.97
C ASP A 58 -5.10 9.98 -7.00
N ARG A 59 -4.72 10.62 -5.88
CA ARG A 59 -3.43 11.32 -5.74
C ARG A 59 -2.24 10.36 -5.88
N VAL A 60 -2.34 9.17 -5.28
CA VAL A 60 -1.33 8.11 -5.43
C VAL A 60 -1.27 7.67 -6.89
N ALA A 61 -2.40 7.37 -7.54
CA ALA A 61 -2.46 6.99 -8.95
C ALA A 61 -1.82 8.04 -9.87
N ALA A 62 -2.03 9.33 -9.56
CA ALA A 62 -1.43 10.47 -10.25
C ALA A 62 0.08 10.65 -9.99
N LYS A 63 0.70 9.74 -9.23
CA LYS A 63 2.14 9.75 -8.87
C LYS A 63 2.56 11.00 -8.08
N MET A 64 1.65 11.58 -7.29
CA MET A 64 2.02 12.61 -6.30
C MET A 64 3.12 12.07 -5.39
N SER A 65 4.13 12.89 -5.07
CA SER A 65 5.19 12.44 -4.18
C SER A 65 4.64 12.17 -2.77
N TYR A 66 5.24 11.24 -2.03
CA TYR A 66 4.76 10.91 -0.69
C TYR A 66 4.83 12.11 0.27
N ALA A 67 5.86 12.96 0.12
CA ALA A 67 6.01 14.18 0.90
C ALA A 67 4.87 15.18 0.66
N GLU A 68 4.52 15.43 -0.61
CA GLU A 68 3.38 16.29 -0.97
C GLU A 68 2.05 15.71 -0.48
N LEU A 69 1.86 14.40 -0.64
CA LEU A 69 0.66 13.72 -0.19
C LEU A 69 0.45 13.86 1.33
N VAL A 70 1.50 13.63 2.11
CA VAL A 70 1.49 13.83 3.57
C VAL A 70 1.18 15.28 3.92
N ASN A 71 1.83 16.25 3.28
CA ASN A 71 1.61 17.68 3.54
C ASN A 71 0.17 18.10 3.21
N GLN A 72 -0.39 17.59 2.12
CA GLN A 72 -1.76 17.85 1.74
C GLN A 72 -2.74 17.27 2.77
N VAL A 73 -2.55 16.03 3.22
CA VAL A 73 -3.39 15.43 4.26
C VAL A 73 -3.28 16.21 5.58
N LYS A 74 -2.07 16.60 5.98
CA LYS A 74 -1.86 17.47 7.15
C LYS A 74 -2.64 18.78 7.03
N ALA A 75 -2.59 19.42 5.86
CA ALA A 75 -3.35 20.65 5.59
C ALA A 75 -4.86 20.43 5.64
N ASP A 76 -5.36 19.37 5.00
CA ASP A 76 -6.79 19.03 4.92
C ASP A 76 -7.38 18.80 6.33
N PHE A 77 -6.63 18.16 7.24
CA PHE A 77 -7.02 17.92 8.64
C PHE A 77 -6.56 18.99 9.63
N ARG A 78 -5.90 20.05 9.15
CA ARG A 78 -5.35 21.14 9.98
C ARG A 78 -4.49 20.61 11.14
N THR A 79 -3.68 19.59 10.87
CA THR A 79 -2.84 18.91 11.84
C THR A 79 -1.36 19.04 11.48
N THR A 80 -0.49 19.06 12.48
CA THR A 80 0.96 18.94 12.28
C THR A 80 1.45 17.50 12.46
N ASP A 81 0.58 16.60 12.93
CA ASP A 81 0.91 15.21 13.25
C ASP A 81 1.15 14.39 11.98
N TYR A 82 2.42 14.03 11.77
CA TYR A 82 2.84 13.15 10.69
C TYR A 82 2.25 11.74 10.80
N TYR A 83 2.17 11.18 12.02
CA TYR A 83 1.64 9.83 12.22
C TYR A 83 0.17 9.75 11.85
N GLN A 84 -0.60 10.78 12.19
CA GLN A 84 -1.99 10.89 11.77
C GLN A 84 -2.09 10.87 10.23
N ALA A 85 -1.38 11.77 9.53
CA ALA A 85 -1.45 11.83 8.07
C ALA A 85 -0.97 10.53 7.40
N GLY A 86 0.20 10.02 7.81
CA GLY A 86 0.78 8.80 7.26
C GLY A 86 -0.08 7.56 7.51
N TYR A 87 -0.72 7.47 8.69
CA TYR A 87 -1.64 6.38 8.99
C TYR A 87 -2.85 6.41 8.07
N LEU A 88 -3.48 7.57 7.87
CA LEU A 88 -4.65 7.69 6.97
C LEU A 88 -4.29 7.28 5.54
N ILE A 89 -3.13 7.73 5.04
CA ILE A 89 -2.64 7.38 3.71
C ILE A 89 -2.46 5.86 3.59
N ASN A 90 -1.80 5.25 4.56
CA ASN A 90 -1.56 3.80 4.56
C ASN A 90 -2.88 3.00 4.64
N GLN A 91 -3.84 3.45 5.46
CA GLN A 91 -5.17 2.82 5.52
C GLN A 91 -5.93 2.94 4.21
N ALA A 92 -5.96 4.13 3.59
CA ALA A 92 -6.64 4.31 2.31
C ALA A 92 -6.03 3.41 1.22
N VAL A 93 -4.70 3.34 1.13
CA VAL A 93 -4.05 2.55 0.08
C VAL A 93 -4.17 1.05 0.30
N ASN A 94 -3.98 0.57 1.53
CA ASN A 94 -4.09 -0.87 1.81
C ASN A 94 -5.51 -1.38 1.62
N GLU A 95 -6.50 -0.59 2.06
CA GLU A 95 -7.88 -1.07 2.15
C GLU A 95 -8.76 -0.62 0.97
N LEU A 96 -8.48 0.48 0.27
CA LEU A 96 -9.34 0.97 -0.82
C LEU A 96 -8.73 0.80 -2.22
N CYS A 97 -7.40 0.83 -2.34
CA CYS A 97 -6.70 0.71 -3.62
C CYS A 97 -5.42 -0.13 -3.51
N PRO A 98 -5.52 -1.41 -3.09
CA PRO A 98 -4.36 -2.26 -2.82
C PRO A 98 -3.44 -2.47 -4.03
N ALA A 99 -3.97 -2.36 -5.26
CA ALA A 99 -3.17 -2.38 -6.49
C ALA A 99 -2.08 -1.29 -6.54
N GLN A 100 -2.23 -0.21 -5.76
CA GLN A 100 -1.32 0.93 -5.72
C GLN A 100 -0.32 0.87 -4.55
N ILE A 101 -0.34 -0.17 -3.71
CA ILE A 101 0.57 -0.31 -2.55
C ILE A 101 2.04 -0.16 -2.97
N TRP A 102 2.42 -0.81 -4.07
CA TRP A 102 3.79 -0.70 -4.57
C TRP A 102 4.17 0.72 -4.99
N GLN A 103 3.25 1.43 -5.65
CA GLN A 103 3.47 2.82 -6.05
C GLN A 103 3.65 3.74 -4.84
N LEU A 104 2.80 3.60 -3.82
CA LEU A 104 2.95 4.34 -2.57
C LEU A 104 4.31 4.05 -1.91
N ARG A 105 4.68 2.77 -1.76
CA ARG A 105 5.95 2.36 -1.13
C ARG A 105 7.16 2.92 -1.86
N GLN A 106 7.15 2.90 -3.20
CA GLN A 106 8.22 3.49 -4.00
C GLN A 106 8.29 5.00 -3.80
N SER A 107 7.15 5.69 -3.77
CA SER A 107 7.10 7.15 -3.55
C SER A 107 7.58 7.58 -2.14
N ALA A 108 7.45 6.69 -1.15
CA ALA A 108 7.87 6.92 0.23
C ALA A 108 9.33 6.50 0.51
N ALA A 109 10.04 5.94 -0.47
CA ALA A 109 11.40 5.46 -0.26
C ALA A 109 12.33 6.60 0.16
N GLY A 110 13.03 6.42 1.29
CA GLY A 110 13.93 7.43 1.84
C GLY A 110 13.23 8.61 2.53
N TYR A 111 11.90 8.61 2.63
CA TYR A 111 11.17 9.63 3.37
C TYR A 111 11.35 9.44 4.89
N THR A 112 11.82 10.49 5.58
CA THR A 112 12.17 10.41 7.01
C THR A 112 11.21 11.06 7.98
N GLY A 113 10.14 11.72 7.50
CA GLY A 113 9.06 12.29 8.32
C GLY A 113 9.54 13.33 9.34
N ILE A 114 9.40 14.61 8.99
CA ILE A 114 9.62 15.77 9.88
C ILE A 114 8.43 16.73 9.77
#